data_AF-A0AAW0I743-F1
#
_entry.id   AF-A0AAW0I743-F1
#
_cell.length_a   1.000
_cell.length_b   1.000
_cell.length_c   1.000
_cell.angle_alpha   90.00
_cell.angle_beta   90.00
_cell.angle_gamma   90.00
#
_symmetry.space_group_name_H-M   'P 1'
#
loop_
_entity.id
_entity.type
_entity.pdbx_description
1 polymer ?
#
loop_
_entity_poly.entity_id
_entity_poly.type
_entity_poly.pdbx_seq_one_letter_code
_entity_poly.pdbx_strand_id
1 'polypeptide(L)'
;MVWEDTDEIQVNYPGMFELMEDLKGMGESNCSWNRKALLHRDTMLAAAAVYREMYRNEDGSIPATYQIYHMIGWKYHDSQARPAERGSATVSFGELAKLNDVVSQGKKE
;
A
#
# COMPACT_ATOMS: atom_id res chain seq x y z
N MET A 1 9.72 11.95 -9.46
CA MET A 1 10.32 11.09 -8.43
C MET A 1 9.30 10.01 -8.10
N VAL A 2 9.77 8.79 -7.86
CA VAL A 2 8.93 7.63 -7.56
C VAL A 2 9.33 7.14 -6.18
N TRP A 3 8.34 6.82 -5.36
CA TRP A 3 8.51 6.07 -4.14
C TRP A 3 7.78 4.76 -4.26
N GLU A 4 8.41 3.73 -3.70
CA GLU A 4 7.93 2.36 -3.69
C GLU A 4 7.77 1.95 -2.23
N ASP A 5 6.61 1.35 -1.94
CA ASP A 5 6.27 0.78 -0.66
C ASP A 5 5.65 -0.61 -0.91
N THR A 6 5.94 -1.58 -0.05
CA THR A 6 5.44 -2.96 -0.17
C THR A 6 4.78 -3.34 1.14
N ASP A 7 3.53 -3.77 1.06
CA ASP A 7 2.74 -4.20 2.20
C ASP A 7 2.37 -5.69 2.05
N GLU A 8 2.51 -6.46 3.13
CA GLU A 8 2.16 -7.89 3.16
C GLU A 8 1.01 -8.10 4.15
N ILE A 9 -0.09 -8.67 3.65
CA ILE A 9 -1.27 -8.96 4.46
C ILE A 9 -1.58 -10.45 4.40
N GLN A 10 -1.74 -11.05 5.59
CA GLN A 10 -2.19 -12.42 5.74
C GLN A 10 -3.68 -12.43 6.11
N VAL A 11 -4.49 -13.08 5.29
CA VAL A 11 -5.94 -13.22 5.48
C VAL A 11 -6.27 -14.70 5.68
N ASN A 12 -7.08 -15.01 6.67
CA ASN A 12 -7.51 -16.37 6.96
C ASN A 12 -8.92 -16.60 6.39
N TYR A 13 -9.05 -17.58 5.50
CA TYR A 13 -10.33 -17.97 4.90
C TYR A 13 -10.88 -19.25 5.55
N PRO A 14 -12.21 -19.44 5.59
CA PRO A 14 -12.80 -20.65 6.20
C PRO A 14 -12.55 -21.91 5.36
N GLY A 15 -12.35 -21.77 4.05
CA GLY A 15 -12.09 -22.88 3.14
C GLY A 15 -11.60 -22.45 1.77
N MET A 16 -11.24 -23.45 0.94
CA MET A 16 -10.67 -23.23 -0.40
C MET A 16 -11.66 -22.55 -1.34
N PHE A 17 -12.96 -22.85 -1.22
CA PHE A 17 -13.97 -22.30 -2.13
C PHE A 17 -14.12 -20.78 -1.97
N GLU A 18 -14.11 -20.28 -0.73
CA GLU A 18 -14.18 -18.84 -0.44
C GLU A 18 -12.93 -18.12 -0.93
N LEU A 19 -11.75 -18.71 -0.70
CA LEU A 19 -10.49 -18.20 -1.25
C LEU A 19 -10.53 -18.11 -2.78
N MET A 20 -10.99 -19.16 -3.46
CA MET A 20 -11.05 -19.20 -4.92
C MET A 20 -12.10 -18.24 -5.51
N GLU A 21 -13.22 -18.01 -4.81
CA GLU A 21 -14.23 -17.03 -5.20
C GLU A 21 -13.66 -15.59 -5.12
N ASP A 22 -12.93 -15.28 -4.04
CA ASP A 22 -12.30 -13.98 -3.85
C ASP A 22 -11.21 -13.72 -4.90
N LEU A 23 -10.32 -14.69 -5.15
CA LEU A 23 -9.30 -14.61 -6.21
C LEU A 23 -9.94 -14.43 -7.60
N LYS A 24 -11.08 -15.08 -7.85
CA LYS A 24 -11.82 -14.89 -9.10
C LYS A 24 -12.39 -13.48 -9.20
N GLY A 25 -12.90 -12.91 -8.10
CA GLY A 25 -13.35 -11.52 -7.99
C GLY A 25 -12.22 -10.52 -8.25
N MET A 26 -11.00 -10.83 -7.80
CA MET A 26 -9.79 -10.03 -8.04
C MET A 26 -9.27 -10.10 -9.49
N GLY A 27 -9.79 -11.02 -10.31
CA GLY A 27 -9.36 -11.18 -11.71
C GLY A 27 -8.14 -12.07 -11.90
N GLU A 28 -7.67 -12.76 -10.84
CA GLU A 28 -6.51 -13.67 -10.88
C GLU A 28 -6.70 -14.85 -11.85
N SER A 29 -7.96 -15.12 -12.24
CA SER A 29 -8.27 -16.08 -13.30
C SER A 29 -7.64 -15.73 -14.66
N ASN A 30 -7.29 -14.45 -14.89
CA ASN A 30 -6.70 -13.98 -16.14
C ASN A 30 -5.17 -14.15 -16.19
N CYS A 31 -4.51 -14.39 -15.06
CA CYS A 31 -3.06 -14.55 -14.99
C CYS A 31 -2.55 -15.86 -15.63
N SER A 32 -3.44 -16.83 -15.86
CA SER A 32 -3.05 -18.15 -16.39
C SER A 32 -3.19 -18.22 -17.92
N TRP A 33 -2.05 -18.21 -18.62
CA TRP A 33 -1.99 -18.27 -20.09
C TRP A 33 -2.57 -19.57 -20.67
N ASN A 34 -2.46 -20.68 -19.94
CA ASN A 34 -2.93 -22.00 -20.36
C ASN A 34 -4.10 -22.50 -19.51
N ARG A 35 -5.11 -21.65 -19.33
CA ARG A 35 -6.29 -22.00 -18.52
C ARG A 35 -7.21 -22.97 -19.26
N LYS A 36 -7.70 -23.99 -18.54
CA LYS A 36 -8.85 -24.77 -19.02
C LYS A 36 -10.11 -23.90 -18.89
N ALA A 37 -10.94 -23.89 -19.93
CA ALA A 37 -12.19 -23.12 -19.92
C ALA A 37 -13.21 -23.64 -18.89
N LEU A 38 -13.16 -24.94 -18.58
CA LEU A 38 -14.03 -25.62 -17.64
C LEU A 38 -13.20 -26.47 -16.67
N LEU A 39 -13.50 -26.35 -15.38
CA LEU A 39 -12.95 -27.18 -14.30
C LEU A 39 -13.95 -28.29 -13.97
N HIS A 40 -13.46 -29.52 -13.85
CA HIS A 40 -14.31 -30.64 -13.44
C HIS A 40 -14.55 -30.59 -11.92
N ARG A 41 -15.75 -31.00 -11.51
CA ARG A 41 -16.19 -30.93 -10.12
C ARG A 41 -15.34 -31.83 -9.21
N ASP A 42 -14.92 -32.99 -9.72
CA ASP A 42 -14.01 -33.90 -9.00
C ASP A 42 -12.63 -33.28 -8.77
N THR A 43 -12.12 -32.50 -9.73
CA THR A 43 -10.84 -31.79 -9.56
C THR A 43 -10.94 -30.73 -8.47
N MET A 44 -12.05 -30.00 -8.40
CA MET A 44 -12.28 -29.03 -7.32
C MET A 44 -12.38 -29.71 -5.95
N LEU A 45 -13.06 -30.86 -5.87
CA LEU A 45 -13.16 -31.63 -4.63
C LEU A 45 -11.80 -32.19 -4.18
N ALA A 46 -11.02 -32.73 -5.13
CA ALA A 46 -9.66 -33.20 -4.86
C ALA A 46 -8.75 -32.04 -4.40
N ALA A 47 -8.82 -30.89 -5.07
CA ALA A 47 -8.07 -29.70 -4.67
C ALA A 47 -8.46 -29.23 -3.26
N ALA A 48 -9.75 -29.24 -2.92
CA ALA A 48 -10.23 -28.86 -1.59
C ALA A 48 -9.65 -29.76 -0.49
N ALA A 49 -9.59 -31.08 -0.74
CA ALA A 49 -8.98 -32.02 0.19
C ALA A 49 -7.48 -31.75 0.38
N VAL A 50 -6.75 -31.52 -0.72
CA VAL A 50 -5.31 -31.20 -0.69
C VAL A 50 -5.04 -29.89 0.05
N TYR A 51 -5.80 -28.84 -0.24
CA TYR A 51 -5.66 -27.54 0.43
C TYR A 51 -5.87 -27.65 1.94
N ARG A 52 -6.84 -28.46 2.36
CA ARG A 52 -7.14 -28.71 3.77
C ARG A 52 -6.08 -29.57 4.46
N GLU A 53 -5.36 -30.43 3.75
CA GLU A 53 -4.27 -31.21 4.34
C GLU A 53 -2.99 -30.39 4.47
N MET A 54 -2.63 -29.62 3.44
CA MET A 54 -1.35 -28.92 3.40
C MET A 54 -1.31 -27.58 4.14
N TYR A 55 -2.41 -26.83 4.13
CA TYR A 55 -2.41 -25.41 4.56
C TYR A 55 -3.34 -25.12 5.72
N ARG A 56 -3.93 -26.13 6.35
CA ARG A 56 -4.89 -25.93 7.45
C ARG A 56 -4.18 -25.42 8.71
N ASN A 57 -4.59 -24.26 9.20
CA ASN A 57 -4.22 -23.75 10.51
C ASN A 57 -4.93 -24.53 11.64
N GLU A 58 -4.46 -24.38 12.88
CA GLU A 58 -5.03 -25.04 14.07
C GLU A 58 -6.54 -24.76 14.24
N ASP A 59 -6.98 -23.55 13.87
CA ASP A 59 -8.38 -23.12 13.88
C ASP A 59 -9.23 -23.74 12.76
N GLY A 60 -8.59 -24.33 11.74
CA GLY A 60 -9.25 -24.92 10.58
C GLY A 60 -9.35 -24.01 9.36
N SER A 61 -8.92 -22.75 9.48
CA SER A 61 -8.83 -21.79 8.38
C SER A 61 -7.63 -22.05 7.47
N ILE A 62 -7.70 -21.52 6.24
CA ILE A 62 -6.64 -21.55 5.24
C ILE A 62 -6.02 -20.15 5.17
N PRO A 63 -4.73 -19.97 5.49
CA PRO A 63 -4.05 -18.70 5.36
C PRO A 63 -3.72 -18.41 3.90
N ALA A 64 -4.09 -17.24 3.42
CA ALA A 64 -3.64 -16.69 2.14
C ALA A 64 -2.84 -15.41 2.40
N THR A 65 -1.67 -15.32 1.78
CA THR A 65 -0.77 -14.17 1.91
C THR A 65 -0.85 -13.35 0.63
N TYR A 66 -1.16 -12.07 0.75
CA TYR A 66 -1.21 -11.13 -0.35
C TYR A 66 -0.09 -10.10 -0.20
N GLN A 67 0.60 -9.83 -1.29
CA GLN A 67 1.62 -8.80 -1.37
C GLN A 67 1.11 -7.67 -2.25
N ILE A 68 1.06 -6.46 -1.68
CA ILE A 68 0.54 -5.27 -2.34
C ILE A 68 1.71 -4.33 -2.59
N TYR A 69 1.99 -4.09 -3.87
CA TYR A 69 3.02 -3.15 -4.28
C TYR A 69 2.41 -1.77 -4.54
N HIS A 70 2.86 -0.78 -3.78
CA HIS A 70 2.45 0.60 -3.93
C HIS A 70 3.56 1.39 -4.62
N MET A 71 3.27 1.88 -5.83
CA MET A 71 4.18 2.73 -6.58
C MET A 71 3.49 4.05 -6.84
N ILE A 72 4.03 5.13 -6.29
CA ILE A 72 3.50 6.47 -6.52
C ILE A 72 4.57 7.32 -7.17
N GLY A 73 4.28 7.73 -8.40
CA GLY A 73 5.12 8.63 -9.16
C GLY A 73 4.51 10.03 -9.21
N TRP A 74 5.31 11.05 -8.93
CA TRP A 74 4.95 12.43 -9.26
C TRP A 74 5.93 13.02 -10.28
N LYS A 75 5.38 13.82 -11.19
CA LYS A 75 6.14 14.63 -12.14
C LYS A 75 6.22 16.05 -11.60
N TYR A 76 7.43 16.64 -11.62
CA TYR A 76 7.60 18.03 -11.22
C TYR A 76 6.87 18.96 -12.20
N HIS A 77 6.16 19.94 -11.65
CA HIS A 77 5.59 21.03 -12.43
C HIS A 77 6.62 22.16 -12.57
N ASP A 78 6.68 22.85 -13.71
CA ASP A 78 7.66 23.93 -13.95
C ASP A 78 7.55 25.09 -12.95
N SER A 79 6.35 25.33 -12.40
CA SER A 79 6.11 26.35 -11.37
C SER A 79 6.50 25.92 -9.95
N GLN A 80 7.09 24.73 -9.75
CA GLN A 80 7.54 24.28 -8.44
C GLN A 80 8.65 25.22 -7.94
N ALA A 81 8.44 25.85 -6.79
CA ALA A 81 9.44 26.69 -6.15
C ALA A 81 10.71 25.87 -5.89
N ARG A 82 11.82 26.29 -6.51
CA ARG A 82 13.12 25.67 -6.30
C ARG A 82 13.66 26.10 -4.94
N PRO A 83 14.32 25.21 -4.19
CA PRO A 83 14.97 25.61 -2.95
C PRO A 83 15.96 26.75 -3.24
N ALA A 84 15.93 27.77 -2.38
CA ALA A 84 16.83 28.91 -2.49
C ALA A 84 18.29 28.46 -2.32
N GLU A 85 19.22 29.18 -2.95
CA GLU A 85 20.64 28.84 -2.89
C GLU A 85 21.16 28.85 -1.45
N ARG A 86 22.03 27.89 -1.11
CA ARG A 86 22.66 27.84 0.22
C ARG A 86 23.40 29.15 0.50
N GLY A 87 23.02 29.84 1.56
CA GLY A 87 23.58 31.14 1.95
C GLY A 87 22.69 32.35 1.65
N SER A 88 21.52 32.16 1.02
CA SER A 88 20.56 33.24 0.73
C SER A 88 19.70 33.66 1.95
N ALA A 89 20.11 33.31 3.17
CA ALA A 89 19.39 33.68 4.38
C ALA A 89 19.63 35.18 4.66
N THR A 90 18.70 36.02 4.23
CA THR A 90 18.78 37.48 4.43
C THR A 90 18.56 37.89 5.89
N VAL A 91 18.01 37.00 6.72
CA VAL A 91 17.64 37.29 8.11
C VAL A 91 18.14 36.18 9.02
N SER A 92 18.84 36.56 10.09
CA SER A 92 19.32 35.63 11.11
C SER A 92 18.20 35.29 12.09
N PHE A 93 18.07 34.01 12.49
CA PHE A 93 17.13 33.60 13.54
C PHE A 93 17.33 34.35 14.86
N GLY A 94 18.53 34.91 15.11
CA GLY A 94 18.80 35.75 16.29
C GLY A 94 18.12 37.12 16.27
N GLU A 95 17.65 37.60 15.11
CA GLU A 95 16.94 38.87 14.99
C GLU A 95 15.43 38.76 15.28
N LEU A 96 14.89 37.53 15.37
CA LEU A 96 13.49 37.29 15.74
C LEU A 96 13.16 37.80 17.16
N ALA A 97 14.15 37.86 18.05
CA ALA A 97 13.98 38.43 19.38
C ALA A 97 13.66 39.94 19.34
N LYS A 98 14.19 40.68 18.36
CA LYS A 98 13.94 42.13 18.18
C LYS A 98 12.55 42.41 17.59
N LEU A 99 12.03 41.49 16.77
CA LEU A 99 10.66 41.56 16.24
C LEU A 99 9.60 41.45 17.34
N ASN A 100 9.87 40.66 18.39
CA ASN A 100 8.94 40.50 19.52
C ASN A 100 8.78 41.81 20.32
N ASP A 101 9.85 42.62 20.39
CA ASP A 101 9.84 43.94 21.05
C ASP A 101 9.00 44.96 20.25
N VAL A 102 9.13 44.96 18.92
CA VAL A 102 8.35 45.82 18.00
C VAL A 102 6.86 45.46 18.02
N VAL A 103 6.52 44.17 18.07
CA VAL A 103 5.11 43.70 18.18
C VAL A 103 4.50 44.06 19.53
N SER A 104 5.29 44.15 20.61
CA SER A 104 4.80 44.61 21.90
C SER A 104 4.50 46.11 21.94
N GLN A 105 5.15 46.93 21.12
CA GLN A 105 4.89 48.37 21.06
C GLN A 105 3.62 48.73 20.27
N GLY A 106 3.23 47.93 19.27
CA GLY A 106 2.00 48.12 18.50
C GLY A 106 0.70 47.70 19.20
N LYS A 107 0.78 47.16 20.43
CA LYS A 107 -0.39 46.73 21.21
C LYS A 107 -0.80 47.72 22.31
N LYS A 108 -0.18 48.91 22.34
CA LYS A 108 -0.54 50.04 23.20
C LYS A 108 -1.00 51.23 22.35
N GLU A 109 -2.02 51.03 21.52
CA GLU A 109 -2.97 52.06 21.07
C GLU A 109 -4.36 51.44 21.00
#